data_AF-A0A2P2KI94-F1
#
_entry.id   AF-A0A2P2KI94-F1
#
_cell.length_a   1.000
_cell.length_b   1.000
_cell.length_c   1.000
_cell.angle_alpha   90.00
_cell.angle_beta   90.00
_cell.angle_gamma   90.00
#
_symmetry.space_group_name_H-M   'P 1'
#
loop_
_entity.id
_entity.type
_entity.pdbx_description
1 polymer ?
#
loop_
_entity_poly.entity_id
_entity_poly.type
_entity_poly.pdbx_seq_one_letter_code
_entity_poly.pdbx_strand_id
1 'polypeptide(L)'
;MCNCYGSHVLRGLLCLCGGVPINSPEFHGGKPSTILAERLNLKISQMGGNDSPRLQQKFPGLLKFLVSEMLKCASEEIKIMQVDQYSSLVLQTALKLLAGHNQELLQVIPIVLCCKKENLIEGSFVEKKAVSNIVDLMKEPAFSHLMEVILDVAPESLYDGIFRTIFRNSLFELSSHSCGNFVVQALISHARDREQMELIWEELGPKFKDLLEMGRPGVVASIVAASQRLHTHEHQCCQALSASVCLQSESPRCIVPRMLFLDSYFNCGDRSNWSWPNGVKMHVMGSLILQLVFKFQSELIQPYIESLTSMEVDCVFEAAKDTGGARVIEAFLDSNASRKQKQRLMAKLRGHFGELAMHASGSFTVEKCFTASNMSLREAIASDLLAVQAELSKAKQGPYLLRKLDIDGYAKWPDQWRSKQASKQSTYKEFYAAFGSSKTKSPKSEFLSNASKNTSHIKDVKKMREEIDHLLVSEKYAKHAMVDNAKSKKVRRNGVAGVSEEAAEHGIKRPFLSVDMKEKKRHRNV
;
A
#
# COMPACT_ATOMS: atom_id res chain seq x y z
N MET A 1 16.54 -18.63 23.93
CA MET A 1 15.56 -17.65 23.43
C MET A 1 14.09 -18.04 23.65
N CYS A 2 13.78 -19.34 23.79
CA CYS A 2 12.45 -19.94 23.73
C CYS A 2 11.48 -19.66 24.89
N ASN A 3 11.84 -18.82 25.87
CA ASN A 3 10.93 -18.48 26.97
C ASN A 3 9.92 -17.41 26.51
N CYS A 4 8.64 -17.61 26.82
CA CYS A 4 7.56 -16.69 26.41
C CYS A 4 7.85 -15.23 26.79
N TYR A 5 8.06 -14.93 28.07
CA TYR A 5 8.37 -13.57 28.55
C TYR A 5 9.75 -13.09 28.07
N GLY A 6 10.78 -13.94 28.15
CA GLY A 6 12.13 -13.62 27.71
C GLY A 6 12.22 -13.23 26.24
N SER A 7 11.38 -13.81 25.38
CA SER A 7 11.29 -13.44 23.96
C SER A 7 10.83 -12.01 23.74
N HIS A 8 9.96 -11.47 24.60
CA HIS A 8 9.53 -10.07 24.51
C HIS A 8 10.64 -9.12 24.96
N VAL A 9 11.37 -9.47 26.02
CA VAL A 9 12.54 -8.70 26.50
C VAL A 9 13.64 -8.65 25.44
N LEU A 10 14.00 -9.79 24.84
CA LEU A 10 15.01 -9.87 23.79
C LEU A 10 14.60 -9.09 22.53
N ARG A 11 13.34 -9.17 22.09
CA ARG A 11 12.84 -8.36 20.96
C ARG A 11 12.88 -6.87 21.27
N GLY A 12 12.50 -6.46 22.48
CA GLY A 12 12.60 -5.06 22.92
C GLY A 12 14.04 -4.54 22.93
N LEU A 13 15.00 -5.36 23.39
CA LEU A 13 16.43 -5.04 23.36
C LEU A 13 16.98 -4.93 21.92
N LEU A 14 16.62 -5.86 21.04
CA LEU A 14 16.99 -5.81 19.62
C LEU A 14 16.45 -4.54 18.95
N CYS A 15 15.16 -4.23 19.13
CA CYS A 15 14.55 -2.98 18.64
C CYS A 15 15.27 -1.73 19.15
N LEU A 16 15.64 -1.69 20.44
CA LEU A 16 16.40 -0.60 21.04
C LEU A 16 17.79 -0.43 20.39
N CYS A 17 18.53 -1.52 20.15
CA CYS A 17 19.83 -1.50 19.46
C CYS A 17 19.69 -0.98 18.02
N GLY A 18 18.66 -1.45 17.29
CA GLY A 18 18.30 -0.99 15.96
C GLY A 18 17.64 0.40 15.90
N GLY A 19 17.49 1.10 17.03
CA GLY A 19 16.93 2.46 17.09
C GLY A 19 15.40 2.56 16.95
N VAL A 20 14.70 1.42 16.89
CA VAL A 20 13.25 1.32 16.63
C VAL A 20 12.45 1.51 17.94
N PRO A 21 11.27 2.19 17.89
CA PRO A 21 10.35 2.20 19.03
C PRO A 21 9.92 0.78 19.43
N ILE A 22 10.04 0.44 20.71
CA ILE A 22 9.72 -0.90 21.25
C ILE A 22 8.28 -1.34 20.96
N ASN A 23 7.36 -0.38 20.75
CA ASN A 23 5.96 -0.66 20.40
C ASN A 23 5.68 -0.57 18.88
N SER A 24 6.69 -0.65 18.01
CA SER A 24 6.49 -0.65 16.55
C SER A 24 5.75 -1.93 16.13
N PRO A 25 4.55 -1.84 15.51
CA PRO A 25 3.77 -3.02 15.15
C PRO A 25 4.53 -3.98 14.23
N GLU A 26 5.29 -3.43 13.28
CA GLU A 26 6.08 -4.15 12.27
C GLU A 26 7.01 -5.24 12.82
N PHE A 27 7.51 -5.06 14.05
CA PHE A 27 8.44 -5.95 14.76
C PHE A 27 7.75 -6.79 15.86
N HIS A 28 6.47 -6.53 16.15
CA HIS A 28 5.71 -7.15 17.24
C HIS A 28 4.33 -7.71 16.82
N GLY A 29 4.08 -7.83 15.51
CA GLY A 29 2.80 -8.24 14.94
C GLY A 29 2.13 -7.07 14.20
N GLY A 30 2.59 -6.82 12.96
CA GLY A 30 2.17 -5.64 12.20
C GLY A 30 0.70 -5.68 11.81
N LYS A 31 0.09 -4.52 11.54
CA LYS A 31 -1.28 -4.46 11.00
C LYS A 31 -1.34 -5.27 9.70
N PRO A 32 -2.09 -6.39 9.63
CA PRO A 32 -1.99 -7.32 8.49
C PRO A 32 -2.33 -6.67 7.15
N SER A 33 -3.23 -5.67 7.14
CA SER A 33 -3.59 -4.89 5.96
C SER A 33 -2.45 -4.01 5.41
N THR A 34 -1.49 -3.59 6.23
CA THR A 34 -0.31 -2.82 5.76
C THR A 34 0.67 -3.75 5.08
N ILE A 35 1.02 -4.86 5.73
CA ILE A 35 1.91 -5.91 5.20
C ILE A 35 1.35 -6.48 3.90
N LEU A 36 0.04 -6.75 3.84
CA LEU A 36 -0.62 -7.24 2.62
C LEU A 36 -0.62 -6.20 1.48
N ALA A 37 -0.75 -4.90 1.80
CA ALA A 37 -0.69 -3.84 0.79
C ALA A 37 0.73 -3.59 0.25
N GLU A 38 1.77 -3.94 1.02
CA GLU A 38 3.17 -3.98 0.58
C GLU A 38 3.41 -5.21 -0.29
N ARG A 39 3.08 -6.40 0.23
CA ARG A 39 3.22 -7.70 -0.45
C ARG A 39 2.56 -7.73 -1.84
N LEU A 40 1.37 -7.13 -1.96
CA LEU A 40 0.63 -7.04 -3.23
C LEU A 40 0.94 -5.78 -4.06
N ASN A 41 1.93 -4.95 -3.70
CA ASN A 41 2.25 -3.71 -4.41
C ASN A 41 1.02 -2.78 -4.62
N LEU A 42 0.15 -2.73 -3.61
CA LEU A 42 -1.09 -1.94 -3.60
C LEU A 42 -0.92 -0.55 -2.99
N LYS A 43 0.16 -0.28 -2.25
CA LYS A 43 0.53 1.08 -1.82
C LYS A 43 0.66 1.99 -3.05
N ILE A 44 -0.13 3.06 -3.08
CA ILE A 44 0.12 4.19 -3.98
C ILE A 44 1.40 4.85 -3.47
N SER A 45 2.46 4.83 -4.28
CA SER A 45 3.64 5.65 -4.05
C SER A 45 3.24 7.12 -4.09
N GLN A 46 3.39 7.82 -2.98
CA GLN A 46 3.30 9.28 -2.99
C GLN A 46 4.46 9.80 -3.86
N MET A 47 4.16 10.70 -4.80
CA MET A 47 5.20 11.31 -5.63
C MET A 47 6.08 12.22 -4.76
N GLY A 48 7.27 11.73 -4.44
CA GLY A 48 8.23 12.40 -3.55
C GLY A 48 8.35 11.67 -2.22
N GLY A 49 9.56 11.17 -1.94
CA GLY A 49 9.92 10.45 -0.73
C GLY A 49 10.54 9.10 -1.05
N ASN A 50 11.87 8.98 -0.91
CA ASN A 50 12.58 7.70 -0.96
C ASN A 50 12.54 7.02 0.42
N ASP A 51 11.39 7.15 1.07
CA ASP A 51 11.20 7.10 2.52
C ASP A 51 10.39 5.87 2.91
N SER A 52 10.91 4.70 2.50
CA SER A 52 11.01 3.66 3.53
C SER A 52 11.90 4.25 4.61
N PRO A 53 11.41 4.46 5.84
CA PRO A 53 12.13 5.25 6.84
C PRO A 53 13.47 4.56 7.10
N ARG A 54 14.57 5.18 6.66
CA ARG A 54 15.91 4.66 6.91
C ARG A 54 16.14 4.70 8.41
N LEU A 55 15.90 3.56 9.07
CA LEU A 55 16.09 3.36 10.51
C LEU A 55 17.47 3.90 10.87
N GLN A 56 17.51 5.05 11.55
CA GLN A 56 18.73 5.60 12.11
C GLN A 56 19.09 4.73 13.32
N GLN A 57 19.72 3.59 13.03
CA GLN A 57 20.16 2.63 14.02
C GLN A 57 21.05 3.37 15.01
N LYS A 58 20.62 3.40 16.28
CA LYS A 58 21.33 4.13 17.33
C LYS A 58 22.61 3.42 17.74
N PHE A 59 22.61 2.08 17.66
CA PHE A 59 23.72 1.24 18.10
C PHE A 59 23.98 0.10 17.09
N PRO A 60 24.34 0.41 15.83
CA PRO A 60 24.48 -0.59 14.76
C PRO A 60 25.52 -1.67 15.09
N GLY A 61 26.66 -1.29 15.68
CA GLY A 61 27.67 -2.25 16.14
C GLY A 61 27.17 -3.17 17.26
N LEU A 62 26.36 -2.65 18.18
CA LEU A 62 25.78 -3.44 19.27
C LEU A 62 24.69 -4.40 18.77
N LEU A 63 23.86 -3.96 17.81
CA LEU A 63 22.89 -4.84 17.13
C LEU A 63 23.61 -6.02 16.46
N LYS A 64 24.64 -5.74 15.67
CA LYS A 64 25.43 -6.75 14.96
C LYS A 64 26.12 -7.73 15.92
N PHE A 65 26.77 -7.21 16.97
CA PHE A 65 27.37 -8.03 18.04
C PHE A 65 26.34 -8.93 18.74
N LEU A 66 25.21 -8.35 19.16
CA LEU A 66 24.16 -9.08 19.87
C LEU A 66 23.57 -10.21 19.01
N VAL A 67 23.24 -9.95 17.74
CA VAL A 67 22.70 -10.98 16.84
C VAL A 67 23.76 -12.05 16.53
N SER A 68 25.02 -11.66 16.34
CA SER A 68 26.14 -12.60 16.13
C SER A 68 26.31 -13.58 17.30
N GLU A 69 26.46 -13.07 18.52
CA GLU A 69 26.65 -13.93 19.70
C GLU A 69 25.38 -14.74 20.03
N MET A 70 24.18 -14.18 19.83
CA MET A 70 22.92 -14.95 19.98
C MET A 70 22.86 -16.15 19.04
N LEU A 71 23.28 -16.01 17.77
CA LEU A 71 23.26 -17.11 16.79
C LEU A 71 24.38 -18.12 17.00
N LYS A 72 25.57 -17.65 17.41
CA LYS A 72 26.71 -18.48 17.80
C LYS A 72 26.42 -19.35 19.03
N CYS A 73 25.68 -18.83 20.01
CA CYS A 73 25.18 -19.65 21.12
C CYS A 73 24.00 -20.56 20.73
N ALA A 74 23.34 -20.30 19.60
CA ALA A 74 22.19 -21.06 19.13
C ALA A 74 22.52 -22.12 18.07
N SER A 75 23.75 -22.20 17.54
CA SER A 75 24.08 -23.04 16.38
C SER A 75 23.74 -24.51 16.57
N GLU A 76 24.00 -25.05 17.76
CA GLU A 76 23.78 -26.46 18.09
C GLU A 76 22.28 -26.79 18.30
N GLU A 77 21.50 -25.81 18.80
CA GLU A 77 20.06 -25.95 19.08
C GLU A 77 19.17 -25.36 17.98
N ILE A 78 19.74 -24.85 16.88
CA ILE A 78 19.02 -24.03 15.89
C ILE A 78 17.79 -24.75 15.30
N LYS A 79 17.84 -26.08 15.17
CA LYS A 79 16.72 -26.92 14.71
C LYS A 79 15.52 -26.92 15.66
N ILE A 80 15.75 -26.82 16.96
CA ILE A 80 14.70 -26.66 17.97
C ILE A 80 14.15 -25.23 17.88
N MET A 81 15.03 -24.24 17.68
CA MET A 81 14.65 -22.83 17.58
C MET A 81 13.96 -22.42 16.27
N GLN A 82 14.09 -23.23 15.21
CA GLN A 82 13.31 -23.08 13.98
C GLN A 82 11.81 -23.34 14.22
N VAL A 83 11.47 -24.33 15.06
CA VAL A 83 10.09 -24.77 15.33
C VAL A 83 9.47 -24.19 16.60
N ASP A 84 10.27 -23.68 17.53
CA ASP A 84 9.74 -22.94 18.69
C ASP A 84 9.23 -21.54 18.29
N GLN A 85 7.97 -21.26 18.67
CA GLN A 85 7.28 -20.01 18.40
C GLN A 85 8.05 -18.78 18.91
N TYR A 86 8.67 -18.86 20.10
CA TYR A 86 9.22 -17.71 20.79
C TYR A 86 10.60 -17.31 20.26
N SER A 87 11.46 -18.29 19.97
CA SER A 87 12.75 -18.08 19.31
C SER A 87 12.58 -17.73 17.83
N SER A 88 11.64 -18.32 17.10
CA SER A 88 11.26 -17.87 15.75
C SER A 88 10.91 -16.38 15.74
N LEU A 89 10.06 -15.90 16.66
CA LEU A 89 9.73 -14.47 16.78
C LEU A 89 10.95 -13.60 17.06
N VAL A 90 11.91 -14.05 17.88
CA VAL A 90 13.17 -13.31 18.13
C VAL A 90 14.05 -13.28 16.87
N LEU A 91 14.17 -14.39 16.14
CA LEU A 91 14.92 -14.50 14.90
C LEU A 91 14.32 -13.62 13.79
N GLN A 92 12.99 -13.61 13.64
CA GLN A 92 12.26 -12.69 12.75
C GLN A 92 12.59 -11.22 13.08
N THR A 93 12.55 -10.83 14.36
CA THR A 93 12.89 -9.46 14.77
C THR A 93 14.35 -9.12 14.46
N ALA A 94 15.30 -10.03 14.73
CA ALA A 94 16.71 -9.83 14.39
C ALA A 94 16.95 -9.67 12.89
N LEU A 95 16.33 -10.52 12.05
CA LEU A 95 16.43 -10.47 10.59
C LEU A 95 15.89 -9.15 10.03
N LYS A 96 14.71 -8.71 10.46
CA LYS A 96 14.13 -7.42 10.02
C LYS A 96 15.02 -6.22 10.38
N LEU A 97 15.63 -6.23 11.56
CA LEU A 97 16.55 -5.16 12.00
C LEU A 97 17.88 -5.20 11.24
N LEU A 98 18.25 -6.34 10.65
CA LEU A 98 19.39 -6.47 9.74
C LEU A 98 19.03 -6.22 8.26
N ALA A 99 17.80 -5.80 7.91
CA ALA A 99 17.44 -5.48 6.53
C ALA A 99 18.40 -4.43 5.92
N GLY A 100 18.98 -4.73 4.76
CA GLY A 100 20.02 -3.93 4.10
C GLY A 100 21.45 -4.13 4.64
N HIS A 101 21.65 -4.86 5.73
CA HIS A 101 22.97 -5.26 6.22
C HIS A 101 23.44 -6.55 5.55
N ASN A 102 23.67 -6.47 4.23
CA ASN A 102 23.87 -7.64 3.38
C ASN A 102 25.02 -8.56 3.85
N GLN A 103 26.13 -8.02 4.35
CA GLN A 103 27.26 -8.82 4.83
C GLN A 103 26.89 -9.69 6.04
N GLU A 104 26.06 -9.17 6.95
CA GLU A 104 25.54 -9.89 8.11
C GLU A 104 24.46 -10.90 7.69
N LEU A 105 23.52 -10.51 6.83
CA LEU A 105 22.47 -11.41 6.33
C LEU A 105 23.05 -12.63 5.59
N LEU A 106 24.13 -12.44 4.82
CA LEU A 106 24.91 -13.49 4.16
C LEU A 106 25.71 -14.41 5.11
N GLN A 107 25.67 -14.17 6.42
CA GLN A 107 26.22 -15.04 7.47
C GLN A 107 25.10 -15.65 8.32
N VAL A 108 24.13 -14.81 8.72
CA VAL A 108 23.01 -15.17 9.60
C VAL A 108 22.05 -16.17 8.95
N ILE A 109 21.61 -15.92 7.73
CA ILE A 109 20.55 -16.74 7.10
C ILE A 109 21.01 -18.18 6.83
N PRO A 110 22.23 -18.47 6.31
CA PRO A 110 22.71 -19.84 6.17
C PRO A 110 22.69 -20.64 7.49
N ILE A 111 23.11 -20.02 8.61
CA ILE A 111 23.02 -20.64 9.95
C ILE A 111 21.56 -20.95 10.31
N VAL A 112 20.66 -19.98 10.15
CA VAL A 112 19.22 -20.13 10.45
C VAL A 112 18.54 -21.18 9.56
N LEU A 113 19.05 -21.43 8.34
CA LEU A 113 18.56 -22.47 7.43
C LEU A 113 19.24 -23.84 7.61
N CYS A 114 20.22 -24.00 8.52
CA CYS A 114 21.10 -25.18 8.59
C CYS A 114 21.86 -25.48 7.28
N CYS A 115 22.09 -24.47 6.44
CA CYS A 115 22.77 -24.61 5.15
C CYS A 115 24.20 -24.05 5.20
N LYS A 116 25.12 -24.69 4.47
CA LYS A 116 26.39 -24.05 4.10
C LYS A 116 26.12 -22.87 3.18
N LYS A 117 26.91 -21.81 3.31
CA LYS A 117 26.74 -20.57 2.54
C LYS A 117 27.06 -20.79 1.05
N GLU A 118 28.04 -21.64 0.80
CA GLU A 118 28.55 -22.05 -0.51
C GLU A 118 27.46 -22.78 -1.30
N ASN A 119 26.67 -23.63 -0.63
CA ASN A 119 25.55 -24.35 -1.23
C ASN A 119 24.43 -23.42 -1.73
N LEU A 120 24.25 -22.25 -1.11
CA LEU A 120 23.23 -21.28 -1.52
C LEU A 120 23.78 -20.30 -2.57
N ILE A 121 24.99 -19.77 -2.38
CA ILE A 121 25.52 -18.69 -3.24
C ILE A 121 26.18 -19.22 -4.52
N GLU A 122 26.88 -20.35 -4.45
CA GLU A 122 27.60 -20.93 -5.60
C GLU A 122 26.76 -21.98 -6.36
N GLY A 123 25.52 -22.20 -5.92
CA GLY A 123 24.62 -23.23 -6.47
C GLY A 123 25.13 -24.66 -6.30
N SER A 124 26.09 -24.90 -5.40
CA SER A 124 26.66 -26.23 -5.17
C SER A 124 25.64 -27.17 -4.53
N PHE A 125 25.73 -28.45 -4.86
CA PHE A 125 24.65 -29.43 -4.67
C PHE A 125 24.20 -29.57 -3.21
N VAL A 126 23.03 -29.00 -2.88
CA VAL A 126 22.31 -29.33 -1.64
C VAL A 126 21.79 -30.77 -1.77
N GLU A 127 22.04 -31.61 -0.77
CA GLU A 127 21.48 -32.96 -0.72
C GLU A 127 19.95 -32.90 -0.81
N LYS A 128 19.34 -33.71 -1.68
CA LYS A 128 17.87 -33.78 -1.83
C LYS A 128 17.13 -34.01 -0.51
N LYS A 129 17.74 -34.76 0.42
CA LYS A 129 17.20 -34.98 1.77
C LYS A 129 17.20 -33.72 2.62
N ALA A 130 18.25 -32.88 2.54
CA ALA A 130 18.29 -31.59 3.21
C ALA A 130 17.24 -30.63 2.64
N VAL A 131 17.06 -30.59 1.31
CA VAL A 131 15.98 -29.81 0.67
C VAL A 131 14.61 -30.27 1.18
N SER A 132 14.31 -31.58 1.14
CA SER A 132 13.04 -32.14 1.64
C SER A 132 12.78 -31.74 3.09
N ASN A 133 13.77 -31.89 3.97
CA ASN A 133 13.63 -31.50 5.37
C ASN A 133 13.23 -30.03 5.54
N ILE A 134 13.76 -29.12 4.70
CA ILE A 134 13.44 -27.67 4.76
C ILE A 134 12.06 -27.39 4.15
N VAL A 135 11.67 -28.08 3.08
CA VAL A 135 10.31 -28.01 2.49
C VAL A 135 9.26 -28.51 3.48
N ASP A 136 9.54 -29.58 4.23
CA ASP A 136 8.71 -30.05 5.34
C ASP A 136 8.69 -29.04 6.48
N LEU A 137 9.82 -28.43 6.83
CA LEU A 137 9.90 -27.40 7.86
C LEU A 137 9.08 -26.14 7.51
N MET A 138 8.95 -25.77 6.23
CA MET A 138 8.04 -24.68 5.78
C MET A 138 6.55 -24.99 5.98
N LYS A 139 6.19 -26.22 6.37
CA LYS A 139 4.83 -26.59 6.76
C LYS A 139 4.56 -26.28 8.23
N GLU A 140 5.59 -26.09 9.06
CA GLU A 140 5.46 -25.73 10.47
C GLU A 140 5.09 -24.24 10.69
N PRO A 141 4.16 -23.91 11.61
CA PRO A 141 3.72 -22.53 11.82
C PRO A 141 4.82 -21.56 12.27
N ALA A 142 5.78 -22.02 13.09
CA ALA A 142 6.85 -21.17 13.58
C ALA A 142 7.92 -20.89 12.50
N PHE A 143 8.29 -21.91 11.71
CA PHE A 143 9.29 -21.74 10.67
C PHE A 143 8.74 -21.09 9.39
N SER A 144 7.47 -21.32 9.04
CA SER A 144 6.86 -20.64 7.88
C SER A 144 6.92 -19.11 8.02
N HIS A 145 6.52 -18.55 9.17
CA HIS A 145 6.66 -17.12 9.47
C HIS A 145 8.12 -16.64 9.55
N LEU A 146 9.06 -17.49 9.96
CA LEU A 146 10.49 -17.18 9.90
C LEU A 146 10.97 -17.10 8.45
N MET A 147 10.54 -18.03 7.59
CA MET A 147 10.90 -18.09 6.19
C MET A 147 10.28 -16.94 5.36
N GLU A 148 9.05 -16.51 5.69
CA GLU A 148 8.48 -15.27 5.14
C GLU A 148 9.40 -14.06 5.36
N VAL A 149 10.01 -13.94 6.54
CA VAL A 149 10.94 -12.85 6.88
C VAL A 149 12.32 -13.07 6.25
N ILE A 150 12.81 -14.30 6.14
CA ILE A 150 14.06 -14.60 5.42
C ILE A 150 13.96 -14.13 3.97
N LEU A 151 12.86 -14.41 3.27
CA LEU A 151 12.64 -14.03 1.87
C LEU A 151 12.47 -12.52 1.66
N ASP A 152 11.86 -11.84 2.63
CA ASP A 152 11.71 -10.38 2.70
C ASP A 152 13.08 -9.68 2.75
N VAL A 153 13.97 -10.11 3.67
CA VAL A 153 15.27 -9.46 3.86
C VAL A 153 16.43 -10.03 3.02
N ALA A 154 16.26 -11.18 2.34
CA ALA A 154 17.34 -11.86 1.65
C ALA A 154 18.03 -10.99 0.57
N PRO A 155 19.37 -10.80 0.65
CA PRO A 155 20.14 -10.22 -0.45
C PRO A 155 20.00 -11.04 -1.73
N GLU A 156 20.06 -10.38 -2.88
CA GLU A 156 19.76 -10.92 -4.23
C GLU A 156 20.35 -12.31 -4.49
N SER A 157 21.68 -12.46 -4.42
CA SER A 157 22.34 -13.76 -4.66
C SER A 157 21.96 -14.88 -3.66
N LEU A 158 21.50 -14.52 -2.46
CA LEU A 158 21.02 -15.49 -1.48
C LEU A 158 19.56 -15.86 -1.70
N TYR A 159 18.72 -14.89 -2.09
CA TYR A 159 17.35 -15.12 -2.53
C TYR A 159 17.33 -16.06 -3.74
N ASP A 160 18.16 -15.79 -4.74
CA ASP A 160 18.25 -16.59 -5.98
C ASP A 160 18.71 -18.02 -5.70
N GLY A 161 19.69 -18.18 -4.79
CA GLY A 161 20.13 -19.47 -4.26
C GLY A 161 19.00 -20.25 -3.59
N ILE A 162 18.32 -19.63 -2.63
CA ILE A 162 17.16 -20.19 -1.92
C ILE A 162 16.05 -20.59 -2.91
N PHE A 163 15.74 -19.74 -3.88
CA PHE A 163 14.74 -20.02 -4.92
C PHE A 163 15.12 -21.25 -5.76
N ARG A 164 16.33 -21.25 -6.33
CA ARG A 164 16.79 -22.29 -7.27
C ARG A 164 17.05 -23.65 -6.59
N THR A 165 17.47 -23.66 -5.31
CA THR A 165 17.86 -24.89 -4.59
C THR A 165 16.80 -25.46 -3.64
N ILE A 166 15.87 -24.64 -3.12
CA ILE A 166 14.89 -25.08 -2.11
C ILE A 166 13.44 -25.05 -2.63
N PHE A 167 13.04 -24.01 -3.37
CA PHE A 167 11.63 -23.83 -3.76
C PHE A 167 11.24 -24.48 -5.08
N ARG A 168 12.16 -24.51 -6.05
CA ARG A 168 11.88 -25.04 -7.40
C ARG A 168 11.46 -26.52 -7.33
N ASN A 169 10.40 -26.86 -8.06
CA ASN A 169 9.69 -28.14 -8.10
C ASN A 169 8.84 -28.46 -6.84
N SER A 170 8.73 -27.54 -5.88
CA SER A 170 7.91 -27.68 -4.67
C SER A 170 6.91 -26.52 -4.48
N LEU A 171 6.76 -25.62 -5.46
CA LEU A 171 5.91 -24.43 -5.30
C LEU A 171 4.44 -24.79 -5.12
N PHE A 172 3.91 -25.75 -5.89
CA PHE A 172 2.49 -26.15 -5.80
C PHE A 172 2.17 -26.89 -4.50
N GLU A 173 3.10 -27.75 -4.03
CA GLU A 173 2.98 -28.46 -2.76
C GLU A 173 2.89 -27.48 -1.59
N LEU A 174 3.85 -26.55 -1.50
CA LEU A 174 3.88 -25.52 -0.46
C LEU A 174 2.66 -24.59 -0.57
N SER A 175 2.26 -24.19 -1.78
CA SER A 175 1.08 -23.36 -2.03
C SER A 175 -0.24 -24.00 -1.59
N SER A 176 -0.31 -25.33 -1.57
CA SER A 176 -1.49 -26.08 -1.10
C SER A 176 -1.57 -26.08 0.43
N HIS A 177 -0.42 -26.10 1.12
CA HIS A 177 -0.36 -26.23 2.58
C HIS A 177 -0.88 -24.99 3.33
N SER A 178 -1.46 -25.20 4.52
CA SER A 178 -2.05 -24.15 5.37
C SER A 178 -1.04 -23.08 5.80
N CYS A 179 0.21 -23.48 6.05
CA CYS A 179 1.31 -22.57 6.42
C CYS A 179 2.22 -22.24 5.22
N GLY A 180 2.56 -23.23 4.40
CA GLY A 180 3.52 -23.09 3.29
C GLY A 180 3.11 -22.05 2.24
N ASN A 181 1.80 -21.87 2.03
CA ASN A 181 1.30 -20.91 1.05
C ASN A 181 1.67 -19.45 1.38
N PHE A 182 1.83 -19.10 2.67
CA PHE A 182 2.27 -17.76 3.06
C PHE A 182 3.75 -17.54 2.74
N VAL A 183 4.58 -18.58 2.86
CA VAL A 183 5.98 -18.57 2.41
C VAL A 183 6.08 -18.37 0.90
N VAL A 184 5.25 -19.09 0.12
CA VAL A 184 5.22 -18.93 -1.34
C VAL A 184 4.69 -17.55 -1.76
N GLN A 185 3.71 -16.98 -1.04
CA GLN A 185 3.32 -15.58 -1.24
C GLN A 185 4.49 -14.61 -1.00
N ALA A 186 5.24 -14.80 0.09
CA ALA A 186 6.43 -14.00 0.39
C ALA A 186 7.54 -14.15 -0.66
N LEU A 187 7.72 -15.37 -1.21
CA LEU A 187 8.64 -15.64 -2.32
C LEU A 187 8.25 -14.83 -3.56
N ILE A 188 7.04 -15.05 -4.08
CA ILE A 188 6.56 -14.45 -5.34
C ILE A 188 6.57 -12.92 -5.27
N SER A 189 6.16 -12.34 -4.14
CA SER A 189 6.21 -10.89 -3.93
C SER A 189 7.62 -10.32 -4.03
N HIS A 190 8.65 -11.11 -3.72
CA HIS A 190 10.06 -10.72 -3.73
C HIS A 190 10.84 -11.19 -4.97
N ALA A 191 10.24 -11.97 -5.89
CA ALA A 191 10.87 -12.37 -7.15
C ALA A 191 11.53 -11.19 -7.89
N ARG A 192 12.81 -11.29 -8.20
CA ARG A 192 13.68 -10.18 -8.62
C ARG A 192 13.58 -9.91 -10.14
N ASP A 193 13.49 -10.98 -10.93
CA ASP A 193 13.62 -10.95 -12.39
C ASP A 193 12.53 -11.75 -13.13
N ARG A 194 12.66 -11.85 -14.46
CA ARG A 194 11.71 -12.55 -15.35
C ARG A 194 11.93 -14.06 -15.46
N GLU A 195 13.15 -14.57 -15.27
CA GLU A 195 13.45 -16.02 -15.24
C GLU A 195 12.78 -16.67 -14.01
N GLN A 196 12.90 -16.02 -12.85
CA GLN A 196 12.21 -16.43 -11.62
C GLN A 196 10.68 -16.44 -11.82
N MET A 197 10.15 -15.44 -12.51
CA MET A 197 8.71 -15.35 -12.76
C MET A 197 8.20 -16.36 -13.79
N GLU A 198 9.01 -16.75 -14.77
CA GLU A 198 8.74 -17.86 -15.68
C GLU A 198 8.66 -19.19 -14.90
N LEU A 199 9.66 -19.47 -14.05
CA LEU A 199 9.69 -20.69 -13.21
C LEU A 199 8.51 -20.75 -12.22
N ILE A 200 8.12 -19.62 -11.63
CA ILE A 200 6.89 -19.50 -10.83
C ILE A 200 5.65 -19.80 -11.68
N TRP A 201 5.62 -19.32 -12.93
CA TRP A 201 4.49 -19.49 -13.83
C TRP A 201 4.34 -20.94 -14.33
N GLU A 202 5.44 -21.62 -14.64
CA GLU A 202 5.45 -23.05 -15.02
C GLU A 202 4.78 -23.94 -13.95
N GLU A 203 5.13 -23.75 -12.67
CA GLU A 203 4.59 -24.55 -11.56
C GLU A 203 3.19 -24.12 -11.10
N LEU A 204 2.88 -22.81 -11.09
CA LEU A 204 1.67 -22.29 -10.44
C LEU A 204 0.62 -21.69 -11.40
N GLY A 205 1.00 -21.23 -12.59
CA GLY A 205 0.08 -20.62 -13.57
C GLY A 205 -1.06 -21.56 -13.98
N PRO A 206 -0.77 -22.81 -14.41
CA PRO A 206 -1.78 -23.83 -14.67
C PRO A 206 -2.62 -24.25 -13.45
N LYS A 207 -2.23 -23.82 -12.24
CA LYS A 207 -2.80 -24.23 -10.94
C LYS A 207 -3.70 -23.18 -10.29
N PHE A 208 -4.01 -22.08 -10.98
CA PHE A 208 -4.89 -21.03 -10.45
C PHE A 208 -6.24 -21.57 -9.95
N LYS A 209 -6.90 -22.45 -10.71
CA LYS A 209 -8.19 -23.02 -10.30
C LYS A 209 -8.07 -23.86 -9.03
N ASP A 210 -7.11 -24.80 -9.01
CA ASP A 210 -6.84 -25.66 -7.86
C ASP A 210 -6.54 -24.83 -6.60
N LEU A 211 -5.75 -23.75 -6.72
CA LEU A 211 -5.43 -22.83 -5.63
C LEU A 211 -6.65 -22.05 -5.13
N LEU A 212 -7.57 -21.63 -6.01
CA LEU A 212 -8.80 -20.95 -5.60
C LEU A 212 -9.78 -21.94 -4.92
N GLU A 213 -9.91 -23.16 -5.45
CA GLU A 213 -10.73 -24.25 -4.87
C GLU A 213 -10.21 -24.70 -3.49
N MET A 214 -8.89 -24.71 -3.26
CA MET A 214 -8.29 -25.01 -1.95
C MET A 214 -8.36 -23.84 -0.94
N GLY A 215 -8.90 -22.67 -1.31
CA GLY A 215 -8.88 -21.49 -0.44
C GLY A 215 -7.47 -20.92 -0.26
N ARG A 216 -6.69 -20.79 -1.35
CA ARG A 216 -5.35 -20.19 -1.41
C ARG A 216 -5.26 -18.95 -2.34
N PRO A 217 -6.28 -18.05 -2.37
CA PRO A 217 -6.30 -16.91 -3.31
C PRO A 217 -5.16 -15.91 -3.10
N GLY A 218 -4.51 -15.90 -1.92
CA GLY A 218 -3.34 -15.05 -1.66
C GLY A 218 -2.14 -15.39 -2.56
N VAL A 219 -1.95 -16.67 -2.92
CA VAL A 219 -0.91 -17.10 -3.87
C VAL A 219 -1.19 -16.50 -5.24
N VAL A 220 -2.42 -16.67 -5.75
CA VAL A 220 -2.87 -16.10 -7.02
C VAL A 220 -2.73 -14.56 -7.03
N ALA A 221 -3.12 -13.89 -5.94
CA ALA A 221 -2.93 -12.44 -5.81
C ALA A 221 -1.46 -12.02 -5.88
N SER A 222 -0.56 -12.79 -5.27
CA SER A 222 0.88 -12.53 -5.30
C SER A 222 1.45 -12.71 -6.71
N ILE A 223 1.01 -13.72 -7.46
CA ILE A 223 1.40 -13.93 -8.87
C ILE A 223 0.95 -12.75 -9.74
N VAL A 224 -0.32 -12.33 -9.63
CA VAL A 224 -0.85 -11.18 -10.39
C VAL A 224 -0.09 -9.88 -10.04
N ALA A 225 0.24 -9.66 -8.76
CA ALA A 225 1.04 -8.50 -8.32
C ALA A 225 2.49 -8.53 -8.83
N ALA A 226 3.14 -9.70 -8.82
CA ALA A 226 4.50 -9.87 -9.33
C ALA A 226 4.57 -9.67 -10.85
N SER A 227 3.62 -10.24 -11.60
CA SER A 227 3.43 -10.00 -13.04
C SER A 227 3.31 -8.50 -13.36
N GLN A 228 2.53 -7.75 -12.55
CA GLN A 228 2.38 -6.30 -12.69
C GLN A 228 3.69 -5.53 -12.41
N ARG A 229 4.44 -5.96 -11.39
CA ARG A 229 5.71 -5.33 -10.96
C ARG A 229 6.86 -5.58 -11.94
N LEU A 230 6.90 -6.76 -12.55
CA LEU A 230 7.98 -7.23 -13.44
C LEU A 230 7.63 -7.06 -14.94
N HIS A 231 6.42 -6.58 -15.25
CA HIS A 231 5.86 -6.48 -16.60
C HIS A 231 6.12 -7.75 -17.42
N THR A 232 5.63 -8.87 -16.91
CA THR A 232 5.68 -10.20 -17.54
C THR A 232 4.43 -10.97 -17.15
N HIS A 233 4.02 -11.97 -17.93
CA HIS A 233 2.85 -12.82 -17.66
C HIS A 233 1.49 -12.13 -17.44
N GLU A 234 1.38 -10.81 -17.61
CA GLU A 234 0.17 -10.01 -17.34
C GLU A 234 -1.07 -10.57 -18.09
N HIS A 235 -0.91 -10.94 -19.37
CA HIS A 235 -1.97 -11.54 -20.17
C HIS A 235 -2.33 -12.97 -19.73
N GLN A 236 -1.31 -13.83 -19.56
CA GLN A 236 -1.51 -15.22 -19.14
C GLN A 236 -2.17 -15.32 -17.77
N CYS A 237 -1.81 -14.42 -16.84
CA CYS A 237 -2.46 -14.28 -15.53
C CYS A 237 -3.96 -14.00 -15.67
N CYS A 238 -4.33 -13.03 -16.52
CA CYS A 238 -5.74 -12.70 -16.77
C CYS A 238 -6.51 -13.84 -17.43
N GLN A 239 -5.90 -14.56 -18.38
CA GLN A 239 -6.52 -15.73 -19.01
C GLN A 239 -6.74 -16.86 -18.00
N ALA A 240 -5.70 -17.30 -17.28
CA ALA A 240 -5.80 -18.37 -16.28
C ALA A 240 -6.79 -18.04 -15.15
N LEU A 241 -6.80 -16.79 -14.67
CA LEU A 241 -7.74 -16.32 -13.65
C LEU A 241 -9.18 -16.32 -14.16
N SER A 242 -9.43 -15.85 -15.39
CA SER A 242 -10.77 -15.88 -15.99
C SER A 242 -11.28 -17.32 -16.16
N ALA A 243 -10.45 -18.22 -16.71
CA ALA A 243 -10.77 -19.63 -16.90
C ALA A 243 -10.98 -20.41 -15.58
N SER A 244 -10.50 -19.87 -14.45
CA SER A 244 -10.72 -20.46 -13.12
C SER A 244 -12.10 -20.14 -12.54
N VAL A 245 -12.76 -19.06 -12.99
CA VAL A 245 -14.08 -18.62 -12.49
C VAL A 245 -15.19 -18.56 -13.56
N CYS A 246 -14.84 -18.75 -14.83
CA CYS A 246 -15.74 -18.74 -15.99
C CYS A 246 -15.32 -19.86 -16.94
N LEU A 247 -16.26 -20.75 -17.28
CA LEU A 247 -16.06 -21.77 -18.31
C LEU A 247 -16.03 -21.12 -19.71
N GLN A 248 -15.42 -21.78 -20.69
CA GLN A 248 -15.33 -21.26 -22.08
C GLN A 248 -16.70 -21.10 -22.77
N SER A 249 -17.73 -21.80 -22.29
CA SER A 249 -19.12 -21.69 -22.74
C SER A 249 -19.93 -20.60 -22.05
N GLU A 250 -19.42 -20.02 -20.96
CA GLU A 250 -20.12 -19.01 -20.17
C GLU A 250 -19.82 -17.60 -20.66
N SER A 251 -20.75 -16.67 -20.40
CA SER A 251 -20.49 -15.26 -20.66
C SER A 251 -19.46 -14.71 -19.67
N PRO A 252 -18.46 -13.93 -20.11
CA PRO A 252 -17.49 -13.25 -19.23
C PRO A 252 -18.15 -12.41 -18.11
N ARG A 253 -19.42 -12.06 -18.27
CA ARG A 253 -20.23 -11.32 -17.28
C ARG A 253 -20.18 -11.88 -15.87
N CYS A 254 -20.00 -13.20 -15.70
CA CYS A 254 -19.92 -13.83 -14.38
C CYS A 254 -18.60 -13.59 -13.61
N ILE A 255 -17.51 -13.19 -14.29
CA ILE A 255 -16.14 -13.15 -13.73
C ILE A 255 -16.05 -12.27 -12.47
N VAL A 256 -16.45 -11.00 -12.56
CA VAL A 256 -16.36 -10.04 -11.44
C VAL A 256 -17.31 -10.42 -10.29
N PRO A 257 -18.61 -10.73 -10.52
CA PRO A 257 -19.49 -11.28 -9.48
C PRO A 257 -18.90 -12.49 -8.74
N ARG A 258 -18.41 -13.51 -9.46
CA ARG A 258 -17.84 -14.72 -8.86
C ARG A 258 -16.54 -14.44 -8.11
N MET A 259 -15.73 -13.48 -8.55
CA MET A 259 -14.54 -13.04 -7.82
C MET A 259 -14.87 -12.21 -6.57
N LEU A 260 -15.86 -11.31 -6.62
CA LEU A 260 -16.35 -10.57 -5.46
C LEU A 260 -16.90 -11.50 -4.38
N PHE A 261 -17.40 -12.68 -4.75
CA PHE A 261 -17.97 -13.67 -3.84
C PHE A 261 -17.29 -15.04 -3.94
N LEU A 262 -15.95 -15.03 -4.07
CA LEU A 262 -15.11 -16.21 -4.35
C LEU A 262 -15.49 -17.45 -3.51
N ASP A 263 -15.58 -17.30 -2.20
CA ASP A 263 -15.87 -18.41 -1.28
C ASP A 263 -17.32 -18.92 -1.45
N SER A 264 -18.28 -18.04 -1.75
CA SER A 264 -19.67 -18.45 -2.03
C SER A 264 -19.76 -19.20 -3.35
N TYR A 265 -19.00 -18.80 -4.37
CA TYR A 265 -18.96 -19.48 -5.66
C TYR A 265 -18.29 -20.86 -5.58
N PHE A 266 -17.09 -20.95 -5.01
CA PHE A 266 -16.37 -22.24 -4.99
C PHE A 266 -16.96 -23.27 -4.03
N ASN A 267 -17.57 -22.83 -2.92
CA ASN A 267 -18.31 -23.72 -1.99
C ASN A 267 -19.76 -24.00 -2.44
N CYS A 268 -20.22 -23.47 -3.58
CA CYS A 268 -21.55 -23.77 -4.10
C CYS A 268 -21.59 -25.19 -4.71
N GLY A 269 -22.57 -25.99 -4.30
CA GLY A 269 -22.77 -27.36 -4.80
C GLY A 269 -23.20 -27.41 -6.27
N ASP A 270 -23.91 -26.39 -6.77
CA ASP A 270 -24.21 -26.19 -8.19
C ASP A 270 -23.76 -24.80 -8.65
N ARG A 271 -22.52 -24.75 -9.14
CA ARG A 271 -21.88 -23.53 -9.63
C ARG A 271 -22.51 -22.97 -10.92
N SER A 272 -23.26 -23.79 -11.65
CA SER A 272 -23.95 -23.43 -12.88
C SER A 272 -25.12 -22.47 -12.60
N ASN A 273 -25.84 -22.74 -11.51
CA ASN A 273 -26.96 -21.92 -11.02
C ASN A 273 -26.56 -20.94 -9.90
N TRP A 274 -25.24 -20.72 -9.69
CA TRP A 274 -24.78 -19.72 -8.71
C TRP A 274 -25.19 -18.30 -9.10
N SER A 275 -25.74 -17.57 -8.15
CA SER A 275 -26.26 -16.20 -8.30
C SER A 275 -25.75 -15.28 -7.18
N TRP A 276 -25.97 -13.98 -7.34
CA TRP A 276 -25.48 -12.94 -6.43
C TRP A 276 -26.08 -13.10 -5.01
N PRO A 277 -25.26 -13.26 -3.96
CA PRO A 277 -25.76 -13.53 -2.61
C PRO A 277 -26.07 -12.23 -1.84
N ASN A 278 -27.36 -11.87 -1.81
CA ASN A 278 -27.87 -10.66 -1.15
C ASN A 278 -27.37 -10.48 0.29
N GLY A 279 -26.88 -9.28 0.62
CA GLY A 279 -26.45 -8.91 1.98
C GLY A 279 -25.19 -9.61 2.50
N VAL A 280 -24.53 -10.47 1.71
CA VAL A 280 -23.27 -11.11 2.08
C VAL A 280 -22.11 -10.14 1.88
N LYS A 281 -21.11 -10.17 2.77
CA LYS A 281 -19.89 -9.36 2.61
C LYS A 281 -19.02 -9.92 1.48
N MET A 282 -18.50 -9.03 0.62
CA MET A 282 -17.62 -9.45 -0.48
C MET A 282 -16.27 -9.96 0.03
N HIS A 283 -15.76 -10.97 -0.66
CA HIS A 283 -14.53 -11.66 -0.33
C HIS A 283 -13.31 -10.73 -0.55
N VAL A 284 -12.51 -10.60 0.51
CA VAL A 284 -11.41 -9.61 0.58
C VAL A 284 -10.34 -9.91 -0.46
N MET A 285 -9.85 -11.14 -0.58
CA MET A 285 -8.76 -11.41 -1.53
C MET A 285 -9.25 -11.37 -2.98
N GLY A 286 -10.49 -11.77 -3.27
CA GLY A 286 -11.09 -11.63 -4.60
C GLY A 286 -11.18 -10.15 -5.02
N SER A 287 -11.59 -9.29 -4.09
CA SER A 287 -11.59 -7.83 -4.27
C SER A 287 -10.17 -7.27 -4.49
N LEU A 288 -9.15 -7.81 -3.82
CA LEU A 288 -7.74 -7.39 -3.99
C LEU A 288 -7.16 -7.86 -5.34
N ILE A 289 -7.46 -9.09 -5.79
CA ILE A 289 -7.05 -9.58 -7.12
C ILE A 289 -7.69 -8.70 -8.21
N LEU A 290 -8.96 -8.35 -8.08
CA LEU A 290 -9.63 -7.42 -9.02
C LEU A 290 -8.96 -6.03 -9.04
N GLN A 291 -8.58 -5.48 -7.88
CA GLN A 291 -7.81 -4.23 -7.81
C GLN A 291 -6.44 -4.31 -8.50
N LEU A 292 -5.79 -5.48 -8.52
CA LEU A 292 -4.55 -5.70 -9.26
C LEU A 292 -4.79 -5.81 -10.76
N VAL A 293 -5.79 -6.60 -11.18
CA VAL A 293 -6.17 -6.76 -12.59
C VAL A 293 -6.50 -5.41 -13.23
N PHE A 294 -7.25 -4.54 -12.55
CA PHE A 294 -7.57 -3.20 -13.08
C PHE A 294 -6.37 -2.24 -13.19
N LYS A 295 -5.15 -2.62 -12.78
CA LYS A 295 -3.90 -1.90 -13.05
C LYS A 295 -3.18 -2.33 -14.34
N PHE A 296 -3.56 -3.45 -14.95
CA PHE A 296 -3.01 -3.89 -16.24
C PHE A 296 -3.51 -3.01 -17.41
N GLN A 297 -2.88 -3.19 -18.58
CA GLN A 297 -3.33 -2.52 -19.80
C GLN A 297 -4.73 -2.98 -20.20
N SER A 298 -5.55 -2.04 -20.71
CA SER A 298 -6.97 -2.22 -20.99
C SER A 298 -7.24 -3.40 -21.92
N GLU A 299 -6.33 -3.68 -22.84
CA GLU A 299 -6.45 -4.68 -23.90
C GLU A 299 -6.43 -6.10 -23.31
N LEU A 300 -5.72 -6.30 -22.21
CA LEU A 300 -5.57 -7.61 -21.53
C LEU A 300 -6.76 -7.93 -20.62
N ILE A 301 -7.56 -6.91 -20.25
CA ILE A 301 -8.57 -7.00 -19.19
C ILE A 301 -10.01 -6.74 -19.66
N GLN A 302 -10.27 -6.75 -20.98
CA GLN A 302 -11.62 -6.56 -21.53
C GLN A 302 -12.69 -7.50 -20.92
N PRO A 303 -12.43 -8.79 -20.61
CA PRO A 303 -13.42 -9.64 -19.93
C PRO A 303 -13.88 -9.08 -18.57
N TYR A 304 -12.94 -8.55 -17.78
CA TYR A 304 -13.21 -7.95 -16.47
C TYR A 304 -13.96 -6.61 -16.61
N ILE A 305 -13.62 -5.81 -17.63
CA ILE A 305 -14.31 -4.56 -17.94
C ILE A 305 -15.74 -4.83 -18.45
N GLU A 306 -15.96 -5.82 -19.33
CA GLU A 306 -17.31 -6.20 -19.74
C GLU A 306 -18.10 -6.67 -18.52
N SER A 307 -17.53 -7.55 -17.68
CA SER A 307 -18.20 -8.08 -16.50
C SER A 307 -18.66 -6.98 -15.54
N LEU A 308 -17.74 -6.15 -15.04
CA LEU A 308 -18.07 -5.05 -14.14
C LEU A 308 -19.05 -4.05 -14.77
N THR A 309 -18.87 -3.69 -16.05
CA THR A 309 -19.79 -2.72 -16.69
C THR A 309 -21.15 -3.33 -17.08
N SER A 310 -21.29 -4.65 -17.07
CA SER A 310 -22.55 -5.36 -17.35
C SER A 310 -23.39 -5.64 -16.10
N MET A 311 -22.79 -5.78 -14.91
CA MET A 311 -23.48 -5.99 -13.62
C MET A 311 -24.71 -5.10 -13.42
N GLU A 312 -25.78 -5.64 -12.85
CA GLU A 312 -27.06 -4.94 -12.66
C GLU A 312 -26.94 -3.75 -11.70
N VAL A 313 -27.92 -2.83 -11.74
CA VAL A 313 -27.90 -1.58 -10.96
C VAL A 313 -27.69 -1.86 -9.47
N ASP A 314 -28.49 -2.75 -8.91
CA ASP A 314 -28.46 -3.09 -7.48
C ASP A 314 -27.14 -3.79 -7.09
N CYS A 315 -26.61 -4.68 -7.95
CA CYS A 315 -25.30 -5.31 -7.74
C CYS A 315 -24.15 -4.29 -7.73
N VAL A 316 -24.19 -3.27 -8.61
CA VAL A 316 -23.19 -2.18 -8.63
C VAL A 316 -23.34 -1.25 -7.43
N PHE A 317 -24.57 -1.04 -6.95
CA PHE A 317 -24.88 -0.24 -5.77
C PHE A 317 -24.47 -0.93 -4.46
N GLU A 318 -24.75 -2.22 -4.29
CA GLU A 318 -24.23 -3.02 -3.17
C GLU A 318 -22.69 -3.08 -3.19
N ALA A 319 -22.08 -3.27 -4.36
CA ALA A 319 -20.62 -3.19 -4.50
C ALA A 319 -20.06 -1.83 -4.06
N ALA A 320 -20.71 -0.71 -4.41
CA ALA A 320 -20.31 0.62 -3.98
C ALA A 320 -20.50 0.88 -2.46
N LYS A 321 -21.33 0.09 -1.77
CA LYS A 321 -21.48 0.12 -0.31
C LYS A 321 -20.42 -0.71 0.42
N ASP A 322 -20.04 -1.87 -0.13
CA ASP A 322 -19.07 -2.77 0.50
C ASP A 322 -17.62 -2.24 0.51
N THR A 323 -16.87 -2.64 1.53
CA THR A 323 -15.46 -2.27 1.76
C THR A 323 -14.47 -2.75 0.69
N GLY A 324 -14.70 -3.91 0.07
CA GLY A 324 -13.91 -4.46 -1.04
C GLY A 324 -14.49 -4.07 -2.40
N GLY A 325 -15.82 -4.19 -2.57
CA GLY A 325 -16.52 -3.79 -3.80
C GLY A 325 -16.26 -2.32 -4.20
N ALA A 326 -16.27 -1.40 -3.23
CA ALA A 326 -15.96 0.01 -3.46
C ALA A 326 -14.55 0.16 -4.05
N ARG A 327 -13.56 -0.55 -3.52
CA ARG A 327 -12.16 -0.50 -4.00
C ARG A 327 -11.99 -1.10 -5.40
N VAL A 328 -12.79 -2.10 -5.75
CA VAL A 328 -12.84 -2.63 -7.14
C VAL A 328 -13.38 -1.58 -8.10
N ILE A 329 -14.45 -0.87 -7.73
CA ILE A 329 -15.00 0.24 -8.53
C ILE A 329 -13.97 1.39 -8.63
N GLU A 330 -13.32 1.78 -7.53
CA GLU A 330 -12.27 2.80 -7.53
C GLU A 330 -11.10 2.43 -8.45
N ALA A 331 -10.59 1.19 -8.38
CA ALA A 331 -9.50 0.72 -9.24
C ALA A 331 -9.90 0.70 -10.71
N PHE A 332 -11.12 0.28 -11.05
CA PHE A 332 -11.65 0.39 -12.40
C PHE A 332 -11.77 1.85 -12.87
N LEU A 333 -12.20 2.78 -12.02
CA LEU A 333 -12.27 4.20 -12.35
C LEU A 333 -10.89 4.86 -12.52
N ASP A 334 -9.84 4.31 -11.90
CA ASP A 334 -8.44 4.72 -12.11
C ASP A 334 -7.77 4.03 -13.32
N SER A 335 -8.24 2.85 -13.74
CA SER A 335 -7.66 2.01 -14.81
C SER A 335 -7.54 2.69 -16.20
N ASN A 336 -6.87 2.04 -17.16
CA ASN A 336 -6.84 2.50 -18.56
C ASN A 336 -8.15 2.28 -19.34
N ALA A 337 -9.23 1.77 -18.72
CA ALA A 337 -10.52 1.57 -19.37
C ALA A 337 -11.10 2.87 -19.98
N SER A 338 -11.79 2.73 -21.12
CA SER A 338 -12.27 3.89 -21.87
C SER A 338 -13.28 4.74 -21.10
N ARG A 339 -13.33 6.05 -21.40
CA ARG A 339 -14.33 6.97 -20.84
C ARG A 339 -15.77 6.48 -21.02
N LYS A 340 -16.07 5.77 -22.12
CA LYS A 340 -17.38 5.17 -22.40
C LYS A 340 -17.70 4.00 -21.46
N GLN A 341 -16.73 3.13 -21.18
CA GLN A 341 -16.88 2.04 -20.20
C GLN A 341 -17.03 2.59 -18.78
N LYS A 342 -16.21 3.56 -18.38
CA LYS A 342 -16.32 4.22 -17.06
C LYS A 342 -17.67 4.92 -16.86
N GLN A 343 -18.13 5.70 -17.86
CA GLN A 343 -19.42 6.36 -17.82
C GLN A 343 -20.59 5.36 -17.76
N ARG A 344 -20.51 4.20 -18.44
CA ARG A 344 -21.52 3.14 -18.37
C ARG A 344 -21.70 2.60 -16.94
N LEU A 345 -20.61 2.43 -16.19
CA LEU A 345 -20.71 2.01 -14.77
C LEU A 345 -21.29 3.13 -13.91
N MET A 346 -20.73 4.34 -13.98
CA MET A 346 -21.17 5.46 -13.12
C MET A 346 -22.62 5.89 -13.39
N ALA A 347 -23.14 5.66 -14.61
CA ALA A 347 -24.54 5.92 -14.93
C ALA A 347 -25.52 5.08 -14.09
N LYS A 348 -25.11 3.88 -13.63
CA LYS A 348 -25.92 2.99 -12.77
C LYS A 348 -26.03 3.48 -11.31
N LEU A 349 -25.23 4.47 -10.92
CA LEU A 349 -25.24 5.04 -9.55
C LEU A 349 -25.98 6.39 -9.45
N ARG A 350 -26.58 6.87 -10.55
CA ARG A 350 -27.39 8.11 -10.56
C ARG A 350 -28.63 7.96 -9.67
N GLY A 351 -28.92 8.96 -8.84
CA GLY A 351 -29.98 8.92 -7.83
C GLY A 351 -29.55 8.25 -6.51
N HIS A 352 -28.41 7.56 -6.50
CA HIS A 352 -27.90 6.83 -5.34
C HIS A 352 -26.65 7.48 -4.71
N PHE A 353 -26.10 8.55 -5.29
CA PHE A 353 -24.85 9.15 -4.81
C PHE A 353 -24.99 9.80 -3.41
N GLY A 354 -26.19 10.30 -3.07
CA GLY A 354 -26.49 10.82 -1.73
C GLY A 354 -26.39 9.74 -0.66
N GLU A 355 -27.04 8.59 -0.87
CA GLU A 355 -26.99 7.45 0.05
C GLU A 355 -25.57 6.86 0.14
N LEU A 356 -24.88 6.68 -0.99
CA LEU A 356 -23.49 6.20 -1.01
C LEU A 356 -22.54 7.09 -0.19
N ALA A 357 -22.75 8.40 -0.17
CA ALA A 357 -21.93 9.32 0.61
C ALA A 357 -22.13 9.18 2.13
N MET A 358 -23.27 8.65 2.58
CA MET A 358 -23.51 8.35 4.00
C MET A 358 -22.73 7.11 4.47
N HIS A 359 -22.34 6.22 3.55
CA HIS A 359 -21.41 5.11 3.85
C HIS A 359 -19.94 5.58 3.82
N ALA A 360 -19.15 5.09 4.79
CA ALA A 360 -17.74 5.45 4.89
C ALA A 360 -16.93 5.07 3.64
N SER A 361 -17.14 3.86 3.11
CA SER A 361 -16.52 3.41 1.84
C SER A 361 -17.10 4.14 0.64
N GLY A 362 -18.44 4.15 0.51
CA GLY A 362 -19.13 4.77 -0.63
C GLY A 362 -18.77 6.24 -0.86
N SER A 363 -18.45 7.01 0.20
CA SER A 363 -17.98 8.39 0.06
C SER A 363 -16.71 8.56 -0.79
N PHE A 364 -15.78 7.60 -0.75
CA PHE A 364 -14.59 7.59 -1.62
C PHE A 364 -14.96 7.22 -3.06
N THR A 365 -15.90 6.28 -3.23
CA THR A 365 -16.47 5.93 -4.54
C THR A 365 -17.18 7.13 -5.18
N VAL A 366 -17.96 7.91 -4.42
CA VAL A 366 -18.60 9.15 -4.89
C VAL A 366 -17.54 10.18 -5.31
N GLU A 367 -16.48 10.36 -4.53
CA GLU A 367 -15.36 11.27 -4.87
C GLU A 367 -14.66 10.86 -6.17
N LYS A 368 -14.42 9.56 -6.37
CA LYS A 368 -13.82 9.00 -7.60
C LYS A 368 -14.77 9.13 -8.79
N CYS A 369 -16.05 8.83 -8.63
CA CYS A 369 -17.08 9.05 -9.65
C CYS A 369 -17.14 10.53 -10.07
N PHE A 370 -17.12 11.47 -9.12
CA PHE A 370 -17.08 12.90 -9.42
C PHE A 370 -15.80 13.30 -10.20
N THR A 371 -14.66 12.73 -9.82
CA THR A 371 -13.38 13.00 -10.49
C THR A 371 -13.38 12.51 -11.93
N ALA A 372 -13.78 11.25 -12.16
CA ALA A 372 -13.73 10.57 -13.46
C ALA A 372 -14.83 10.98 -14.47
N SER A 373 -15.87 11.69 -14.03
CA SER A 373 -17.07 11.99 -14.82
C SER A 373 -17.04 13.26 -15.68
N ASN A 374 -18.04 13.37 -16.57
CA ASN A 374 -18.36 14.59 -17.31
C ASN A 374 -19.25 15.55 -16.50
N MET A 375 -19.44 16.79 -16.98
CA MET A 375 -20.16 17.83 -16.23
C MET A 375 -21.58 17.40 -15.81
N SER A 376 -22.38 16.88 -16.75
CA SER A 376 -23.75 16.40 -16.47
C SER A 376 -23.83 15.37 -15.32
N LEU A 377 -22.84 14.49 -15.19
CA LEU A 377 -22.79 13.53 -14.09
C LEU A 377 -22.20 14.14 -12.80
N ARG A 378 -21.29 15.12 -12.89
CA ARG A 378 -20.86 15.92 -11.72
C ARG A 378 -22.01 16.74 -11.13
N GLU A 379 -22.86 17.32 -11.98
CA GLU A 379 -24.07 18.05 -11.57
C GLU A 379 -25.09 17.11 -10.93
N ALA A 380 -25.32 15.92 -11.50
CA ALA A 380 -26.16 14.89 -10.87
C ALA A 380 -25.63 14.48 -9.49
N ILE A 381 -24.33 14.18 -9.36
CA ILE A 381 -23.69 13.90 -8.06
C ILE A 381 -23.86 15.08 -7.09
N ALA A 382 -23.66 16.31 -7.54
CA ALA A 382 -23.80 17.49 -6.69
C ALA A 382 -25.26 17.71 -6.23
N SER A 383 -26.24 17.40 -7.08
CA SER A 383 -27.67 17.44 -6.76
C SER A 383 -28.06 16.37 -5.73
N ASP A 384 -27.63 15.11 -5.94
CA ASP A 384 -27.88 13.99 -5.02
C ASP A 384 -27.26 14.26 -3.63
N LEU A 385 -26.08 14.89 -3.59
CA LEU A 385 -25.39 15.28 -2.34
C LEU A 385 -26.01 16.50 -1.66
N LEU A 386 -26.59 17.42 -2.42
CA LEU A 386 -27.29 18.58 -1.88
C LEU A 386 -28.58 18.16 -1.17
N ALA A 387 -29.31 17.20 -1.73
CA ALA A 387 -30.53 16.65 -1.13
C ALA A 387 -30.29 16.06 0.29
N VAL A 388 -29.11 15.48 0.54
CA VAL A 388 -28.73 14.90 1.85
C VAL A 388 -27.80 15.79 2.70
N GLN A 389 -27.54 17.04 2.28
CA GLN A 389 -26.49 17.90 2.89
C GLN A 389 -26.64 18.05 4.42
N ALA A 390 -27.87 18.18 4.92
CA ALA A 390 -28.19 18.35 6.34
C ALA A 390 -27.91 17.12 7.22
N GLU A 391 -27.81 15.93 6.62
CA GLU A 391 -27.42 14.69 7.31
C GLU A 391 -25.96 14.37 7.07
N LEU A 392 -25.50 14.51 5.82
CA LEU A 392 -24.11 14.28 5.42
C LEU A 392 -23.15 15.20 6.19
N SER A 393 -23.52 16.46 6.46
CA SER A 393 -22.73 17.37 7.30
C SER A 393 -22.51 16.89 8.74
N LYS A 394 -23.34 15.96 9.25
CA LYS A 394 -23.21 15.33 10.58
C LYS A 394 -22.40 14.02 10.52
N ALA A 395 -22.31 13.38 9.35
CA ALA A 395 -21.55 12.16 9.14
C ALA A 395 -20.03 12.43 9.13
N LYS A 396 -19.23 11.51 9.67
CA LYS A 396 -17.78 11.68 9.89
C LYS A 396 -16.99 12.09 8.63
N GLN A 397 -17.40 11.58 7.46
CA GLN A 397 -16.77 11.81 6.16
C GLN A 397 -17.34 13.01 5.38
N GLY A 398 -18.57 13.44 5.70
CA GLY A 398 -19.32 14.37 4.87
C GLY A 398 -18.78 15.80 4.82
N PRO A 399 -18.35 16.44 5.93
CA PRO A 399 -17.75 17.77 5.90
C PRO A 399 -16.50 17.88 5.00
N TYR A 400 -15.77 16.78 4.80
CA TYR A 400 -14.66 16.71 3.84
C TYR A 400 -15.19 16.58 2.40
N LEU A 401 -16.13 15.67 2.14
CA LEU A 401 -16.69 15.45 0.80
C LEU A 401 -17.43 16.68 0.26
N LEU A 402 -18.32 17.27 1.07
CA LEU A 402 -19.08 18.50 0.75
C LEU A 402 -18.15 19.66 0.37
N ARG A 403 -17.05 19.84 1.14
CA ARG A 403 -16.03 20.87 0.89
C ARG A 403 -15.21 20.58 -0.38
N LYS A 404 -14.86 19.32 -0.64
CA LYS A 404 -14.02 18.93 -1.79
C LYS A 404 -14.77 19.04 -3.12
N LEU A 405 -16.06 18.68 -3.13
CA LEU A 405 -16.93 18.77 -4.31
C LEU A 405 -17.56 20.17 -4.47
N ASP A 406 -17.45 21.03 -3.44
CA ASP A 406 -17.91 22.42 -3.42
C ASP A 406 -19.44 22.54 -3.56
N ILE A 407 -20.16 21.76 -2.73
CA ILE A 407 -21.63 21.62 -2.80
C ILE A 407 -22.36 22.92 -2.40
N ASP A 408 -21.83 23.66 -1.43
CA ASP A 408 -22.33 25.00 -1.10
C ASP A 408 -22.15 26.01 -2.26
N GLY A 409 -21.07 25.85 -3.04
CA GLY A 409 -20.84 26.63 -4.26
C GLY A 409 -21.80 26.25 -5.38
N TYR A 410 -22.10 24.96 -5.55
CA TYR A 410 -23.11 24.47 -6.50
C TYR A 410 -24.51 25.00 -6.17
N ALA A 411 -24.91 24.94 -4.89
CA ALA A 411 -26.24 25.36 -4.43
C ALA A 411 -26.48 26.88 -4.56
N LYS A 412 -25.45 27.71 -4.40
CA LYS A 412 -25.57 29.17 -4.41
C LYS A 412 -25.20 29.83 -5.75
N TRP A 413 -24.25 29.24 -6.49
CA TRP A 413 -23.64 29.86 -7.67
C TRP A 413 -23.35 28.80 -8.76
N PRO A 414 -24.37 28.08 -9.27
CA PRO A 414 -24.18 26.91 -10.15
C PRO A 414 -23.35 27.21 -11.40
N ASP A 415 -23.50 28.38 -12.03
CA ASP A 415 -22.73 28.76 -13.23
C ASP A 415 -21.24 28.98 -12.92
N GLN A 416 -20.94 29.62 -11.78
CA GLN A 416 -19.56 29.80 -11.30
C GLN A 416 -18.95 28.45 -10.94
N TRP A 417 -19.72 27.57 -10.29
CA TRP A 417 -19.29 26.21 -9.98
C TRP A 417 -18.98 25.40 -11.24
N ARG A 418 -19.86 25.41 -12.27
CA ARG A 418 -19.57 24.73 -13.55
C ARG A 418 -18.27 25.25 -14.18
N SER A 419 -18.08 26.56 -14.21
CA SER A 419 -16.87 27.19 -14.76
C SER A 419 -15.60 26.78 -13.98
N LYS A 420 -15.68 26.74 -12.66
CA LYS A 420 -14.62 26.27 -11.75
C LYS A 420 -14.29 24.78 -11.95
N GLN A 421 -15.30 23.92 -12.14
CA GLN A 421 -15.08 22.49 -12.41
C GLN A 421 -14.58 22.22 -13.85
N ALA A 422 -14.93 23.08 -14.82
CA ALA A 422 -14.43 23.02 -16.19
C ALA A 422 -12.96 23.46 -16.27
N SER A 423 -12.62 24.60 -15.65
CA SER A 423 -11.23 25.09 -15.53
C SER A 423 -10.30 24.04 -14.92
N LYS A 424 -10.67 23.44 -13.78
CA LYS A 424 -9.93 22.30 -13.18
C LYS A 424 -9.68 21.17 -14.17
N GLN A 425 -10.66 20.84 -15.02
CA GLN A 425 -10.50 19.78 -16.02
C GLN A 425 -9.62 20.18 -17.21
N SER A 426 -9.59 21.46 -17.59
CA SER A 426 -8.68 21.97 -18.62
C SER A 426 -7.25 21.93 -18.13
N THR A 427 -6.96 22.56 -16.98
CA THR A 427 -5.61 22.58 -16.38
C THR A 427 -5.06 21.18 -16.11
N TYR A 428 -5.90 20.21 -15.73
CA TYR A 428 -5.48 18.81 -15.60
C TYR A 428 -5.12 18.16 -16.95
N LYS A 429 -5.88 18.44 -18.03
CA LYS A 429 -5.54 17.96 -19.39
C LYS A 429 -4.24 18.59 -19.89
N GLU A 430 -4.08 19.90 -19.69
CA GLU A 430 -2.88 20.67 -20.08
C GLU A 430 -1.63 20.14 -19.35
N PHE A 431 -1.73 19.94 -18.03
CA PHE A 431 -0.68 19.33 -17.23
C PHE A 431 -0.35 17.90 -17.71
N TYR A 432 -1.36 17.07 -17.98
CA TYR A 432 -1.12 15.71 -18.47
C TYR A 432 -0.55 15.70 -19.91
N ALA A 433 -0.90 16.66 -20.77
CA ALA A 433 -0.32 16.80 -22.09
C ALA A 433 1.15 17.26 -22.05
N ALA A 434 1.52 18.08 -21.06
CA ALA A 434 2.90 18.56 -20.89
C ALA A 434 3.83 17.58 -20.14
N PHE A 435 3.29 16.80 -19.17
CA PHE A 435 4.09 16.00 -18.24
C PHE A 435 3.67 14.51 -18.15
N GLY A 436 2.58 14.09 -18.81
CA GLY A 436 2.07 12.72 -18.80
C GLY A 436 2.89 11.78 -19.68
N SER A 437 3.98 11.23 -19.12
CA SER A 437 4.91 10.35 -19.83
C SER A 437 4.26 9.03 -20.27
N SER A 438 4.02 8.89 -21.58
CA SER A 438 3.71 7.60 -22.21
C SER A 438 5.01 6.84 -22.53
N LYS A 439 5.02 5.52 -22.26
CA LYS A 439 6.25 4.71 -22.31
C LYS A 439 6.95 4.77 -23.68
N THR A 440 8.24 5.14 -23.66
CA THR A 440 9.29 4.73 -24.59
C THR A 440 8.95 4.72 -26.10
N LYS A 441 9.17 5.87 -26.75
CA LYS A 441 10.09 5.88 -27.90
C LYS A 441 11.39 6.51 -27.46
N SER A 442 12.52 5.93 -27.83
CA SER A 442 13.82 6.58 -27.63
C SER A 442 13.91 7.83 -28.52
N PRO A 443 14.35 8.99 -28.01
CA PRO A 443 14.82 10.04 -28.88
C PRO A 443 16.11 9.53 -29.54
N LYS A 444 16.06 9.25 -30.85
CA LYS A 444 17.30 9.14 -31.63
C LYS A 444 18.05 10.47 -31.52
N SER A 445 19.38 10.39 -31.47
CA SER A 445 20.25 11.55 -31.38
C SER A 445 20.23 12.36 -32.67
N GLU A 446 19.38 13.37 -32.73
CA GLU A 446 19.37 14.39 -33.79
C GLU A 446 19.42 15.80 -33.19
N PHE A 447 20.23 15.94 -32.12
CA PHE A 447 20.76 17.23 -31.71
C PHE A 447 21.92 17.57 -32.66
N LEU A 448 21.99 18.83 -33.14
CA LEU A 448 22.98 19.36 -34.10
C LEU A 448 22.83 18.95 -35.59
N SER A 449 21.75 19.38 -36.26
CA SER A 449 21.89 20.02 -37.58
C SER A 449 20.64 20.79 -38.03
N ASN A 450 20.67 22.13 -37.86
CA ASN A 450 20.18 23.16 -38.80
C ASN A 450 19.93 24.50 -38.08
N ALA A 451 20.98 25.31 -37.92
CA ALA A 451 20.86 26.69 -37.48
C ALA A 451 20.56 27.59 -38.69
N SER A 452 19.29 27.94 -38.92
CA SER A 452 18.96 29.08 -39.79
C SER A 452 17.56 29.65 -39.52
N LYS A 453 17.45 30.98 -39.61
CA LYS A 453 16.21 31.79 -39.70
C LYS A 453 15.21 31.66 -38.55
N ASN A 454 15.40 32.48 -37.50
CA ASN A 454 14.39 33.47 -37.05
C ASN A 454 14.97 34.39 -35.95
N THR A 455 15.63 35.46 -36.37
CA THR A 455 16.31 36.43 -35.48
C THR A 455 15.38 37.60 -35.11
N SER A 456 14.51 37.39 -34.12
CA SER A 456 13.69 38.47 -33.51
C SER A 456 13.70 38.41 -31.98
N HIS A 457 13.16 37.34 -31.38
CA HIS A 457 12.84 37.29 -29.94
C HIS A 457 14.02 37.23 -28.94
N ILE A 458 15.26 37.08 -29.39
CA ILE A 458 16.42 36.93 -28.47
C ILE A 458 16.77 38.25 -27.75
N LYS A 459 16.42 39.42 -28.31
CA LYS A 459 16.73 40.72 -27.70
C LYS A 459 15.87 41.02 -26.47
N ASP A 460 14.58 40.70 -26.52
CA ASP A 460 13.62 41.10 -25.48
C ASP A 460 13.84 40.33 -24.17
N VAL A 461 14.19 39.04 -24.27
CA VAL A 461 14.51 38.19 -23.10
C VAL A 461 15.75 38.70 -22.35
N LYS A 462 16.75 39.23 -23.08
CA LYS A 462 17.94 39.82 -22.45
C LYS A 462 17.61 41.13 -21.72
N LYS A 463 16.81 42.00 -22.35
CA LYS A 463 16.37 43.28 -21.77
C LYS A 463 15.52 43.09 -20.51
N MET A 464 14.56 42.16 -20.51
CA MET A 464 13.78 41.83 -19.30
C MET A 464 14.66 41.31 -18.16
N ARG A 465 15.74 40.58 -18.46
CA ARG A 465 16.67 40.09 -17.43
C ARG A 465 17.48 41.22 -16.80
N GLU A 466 17.98 42.14 -17.63
CA GLU A 466 18.69 43.35 -17.20
C GLU A 466 17.78 44.27 -16.35
N GLU A 467 16.49 44.39 -16.70
CA GLU A 467 15.50 45.13 -15.91
C GLU A 467 15.20 44.48 -14.53
N ILE A 468 15.08 43.14 -14.48
CA ILE A 468 14.88 42.39 -13.21
C ILE A 468 16.10 42.52 -12.29
N ASP A 469 17.32 42.33 -12.81
CA ASP A 469 18.55 42.44 -12.02
C ASP A 469 18.72 43.87 -11.46
N HIS A 470 18.35 44.91 -12.22
CA HIS A 470 18.43 46.30 -11.76
C HIS A 470 17.43 46.65 -10.65
N LEU A 471 16.26 46.01 -10.60
CA LEU A 471 15.28 46.14 -9.51
C LEU A 471 15.78 45.46 -8.23
N LEU A 472 16.34 44.25 -8.33
CA LEU A 472 16.86 43.47 -7.20
C LEU A 472 18.10 44.10 -6.55
N VAL A 473 18.87 44.90 -7.30
CA VAL A 473 19.97 45.72 -6.77
C VAL A 473 19.44 46.93 -5.99
N SER A 474 18.38 47.59 -6.46
CA SER A 474 17.79 48.78 -5.82
C SER A 474 17.27 48.48 -4.40
N GLU A 475 16.54 47.38 -4.22
CA GLU A 475 16.03 46.96 -2.90
C GLU A 475 17.12 46.69 -1.85
N LYS A 476 18.34 46.32 -2.26
CA LYS A 476 19.44 46.04 -1.34
C LYS A 476 20.05 47.31 -0.74
N TYR A 477 20.15 48.39 -1.51
CA TYR A 477 20.70 49.65 -1.01
C TYR A 477 19.73 50.39 -0.08
N ALA A 478 18.41 50.31 -0.34
CA ALA A 478 17.39 50.92 0.52
C ALA A 478 17.41 50.36 1.97
N LYS A 479 17.75 49.08 2.15
CA LYS A 479 17.73 48.40 3.46
C LYS A 479 18.99 48.61 4.31
N HIS A 480 20.08 49.11 3.73
CA HIS A 480 21.31 49.43 4.49
C HIS A 480 21.34 50.85 5.07
N ALA A 481 20.55 51.80 4.53
CA ALA A 481 20.62 53.21 4.91
C ALA A 481 20.01 53.58 6.28
N MET A 482 19.33 52.65 6.98
CA MET A 482 18.58 52.95 8.22
C MET A 482 19.19 52.39 9.52
N VAL A 483 20.41 51.85 9.50
CA VAL A 483 21.01 51.17 10.68
C VAL A 483 22.13 51.99 11.37
N ASP A 484 22.88 52.82 10.64
CA ASP A 484 24.15 53.38 11.10
C ASP A 484 24.07 54.69 11.93
N ASN A 485 22.88 55.11 12.40
CA ASN A 485 22.73 56.40 13.11
C ASN A 485 22.01 56.32 14.48
N ALA A 486 22.45 55.42 15.37
CA ALA A 486 22.05 55.47 16.79
C ALA A 486 22.99 54.68 17.76
N LYS A 487 24.27 55.06 17.92
CA LYS A 487 25.12 54.48 19.00
C LYS A 487 26.41 55.26 19.38
N SER A 488 26.30 56.49 19.91
CA SER A 488 27.35 57.07 20.79
C SER A 488 26.95 58.33 21.56
N LYS A 489 26.52 58.16 22.81
CA LYS A 489 27.06 58.90 23.98
C LYS A 489 26.56 58.27 25.29
N LYS A 490 27.40 58.35 26.32
CA LYS A 490 27.26 57.73 27.65
C LYS A 490 27.60 58.81 28.67
N VAL A 491 26.88 58.92 29.81
CA VAL A 491 27.30 59.46 31.13
C VAL A 491 26.09 59.77 32.04
N ARG A 492 26.15 59.31 33.32
CA ARG A 492 25.68 59.86 34.64
C ARG A 492 24.45 60.81 34.70
N ARG A 493 23.61 60.88 35.75
CA ARG A 493 23.77 60.57 37.21
C ARG A 493 22.43 60.67 37.99
N ASN A 494 22.33 60.00 39.16
CA ASN A 494 21.57 60.32 40.40
C ASN A 494 20.04 60.64 40.43
N GLY A 495 19.37 60.11 41.48
CA GLY A 495 18.20 60.71 42.17
C GLY A 495 16.81 60.07 41.91
N VAL A 496 15.83 60.00 42.84
CA VAL A 496 15.78 59.69 44.31
C VAL A 496 14.30 59.63 44.78
N ALA A 497 13.94 58.66 45.65
CA ALA A 497 12.75 58.57 46.53
C ALA A 497 11.30 58.47 45.96
N GLY A 498 10.37 57.95 46.80
CA GLY A 498 8.94 57.64 46.54
C GLY A 498 8.71 56.13 46.28
N VAL A 499 8.15 55.26 47.14
CA VAL A 499 7.09 55.34 48.19
C VAL A 499 5.72 55.64 47.56
N SER A 500 4.68 54.78 47.62
CA SER A 500 4.44 53.50 48.34
C SER A 500 3.77 52.43 47.41
N GLU A 501 2.98 51.38 47.75
CA GLU A 501 2.25 50.89 48.95
C GLU A 501 1.96 49.35 48.87
N GLU A 502 1.37 48.78 49.93
CA GLU A 502 0.85 47.40 50.13
C GLU A 502 -0.58 47.17 49.53
N ALA A 503 -1.18 45.97 49.38
CA ALA A 503 -0.79 44.54 49.39
C ALA A 503 -1.97 43.65 48.90
N ALA A 504 -1.97 42.35 49.26
CA ALA A 504 -3.06 41.34 49.24
C ALA A 504 -3.02 40.25 48.14
N GLU A 505 -2.64 39.03 48.56
CA GLU A 505 -2.98 37.78 47.87
C GLU A 505 -4.48 37.45 48.07
N HIS A 506 -5.06 36.64 47.17
CA HIS A 506 -5.98 35.54 47.56
C HIS A 506 -6.07 34.50 46.44
N GLY A 507 -5.83 33.23 46.76
CA GLY A 507 -5.94 32.11 45.82
C GLY A 507 -7.02 31.11 46.23
N ILE A 508 -7.78 30.60 45.27
CA ILE A 508 -8.77 29.53 45.51
C ILE A 508 -8.46 28.32 44.62
N LYS A 509 -8.57 27.12 45.21
CA LYS A 509 -8.35 25.82 44.57
C LYS A 509 -9.64 24.99 44.63
N ARG A 510 -9.70 23.95 43.78
CA ARG A 510 -10.51 22.72 43.97
C ARG A 510 -12.05 22.91 43.78
N PRO A 511 -12.87 21.84 43.69
CA PRO A 511 -12.62 20.46 44.12
C PRO A 511 -12.80 19.32 43.09
N PHE A 512 -12.42 18.14 43.58
CA PHE A 512 -12.55 16.80 43.01
C PHE A 512 -13.70 16.08 43.74
N LEU A 513 -14.59 15.37 43.03
CA LEU A 513 -15.42 14.27 43.54
C LEU A 513 -15.57 13.25 42.38
N SER A 514 -15.46 11.92 42.50
CA SER A 514 -15.63 10.95 43.60
C SER A 514 -17.07 10.53 43.89
N VAL A 515 -17.52 9.45 43.23
CA VAL A 515 -18.69 8.61 43.57
C VAL A 515 -18.36 7.14 43.23
N ASP A 516 -18.93 6.19 43.98
CA ASP A 516 -18.41 4.83 44.18
C ASP A 516 -18.70 3.75 43.11
N MET A 517 -17.99 2.62 43.26
CA MET A 517 -18.31 1.34 42.64
C MET A 517 -19.65 0.76 43.14
N LYS A 518 -20.27 -0.10 42.33
CA LYS A 518 -21.08 -1.23 42.82
C LYS A 518 -20.76 -2.51 42.05
N GLU A 519 -20.52 -3.59 42.80
CA GLU A 519 -20.27 -4.92 42.25
C GLU A 519 -21.50 -5.47 41.51
N LYS A 520 -21.28 -6.31 40.49
CA LYS A 520 -22.15 -7.46 40.21
C LYS A 520 -21.31 -8.72 40.01
N LYS A 521 -21.64 -9.76 40.78
CA LYS A 521 -20.88 -11.01 40.85
C LYS A 521 -21.09 -11.87 39.60
N ARG A 522 -20.08 -12.65 39.25
CA ARG A 522 -20.26 -13.85 38.41
C ARG A 522 -21.23 -14.80 39.10
N HIS A 523 -22.09 -15.46 38.33
CA HIS A 523 -22.63 -16.78 38.69
C HIS A 523 -22.32 -17.77 37.57
N ARG A 524 -22.24 -19.03 37.96
CA ARG A 524 -22.00 -20.23 37.15
C ARG A 524 -23.05 -21.26 37.59
N ASN A 525 -23.06 -22.42 36.95
CA ASN A 525 -24.06 -23.48 37.07
C ASN A 525 -25.33 -23.15 36.25
N VAL A 526 -26.01 -24.12 35.63
CA VAL A 526 -25.67 -25.56 35.51
C VAL A 526 -25.17 -25.83 34.10
#